data_AF-A0A1V3XW04-F1
#
_entry.id   AF-A0A1V3XW04-F1
#
_cell.length_a   1.000
_cell.length_b   1.000
_cell.length_c   1.000
_cell.angle_alpha   90.00
_cell.angle_beta   90.00
_cell.angle_gamma   90.00
#
_symmetry.space_group_name_H-M   'P 1'
#
loop_
_entity.id
_entity.type
_entity.pdbx_description
1 polymer ?
#
loop_
_entity_poly.entity_id
_entity_poly.type
_entity_poly.pdbx_seq_one_letter_code
_entity_poly.pdbx_strand_id
1 'polypeptide(L)'
;MFTVDDQAAGPHDASLDHERIVLQARDVEFDWAKLPFYYVPNEPFTTHFCNVLHLLLPAGEEFIVEVFKKALPLIKDDQLRLDVQGFISQEAMHAQAHSGVLERFAARGIDAKPFTDQLRWLFGKLIGDRPRWSLRRRQSWLLEQVSIVAAIEHYTAILGEWILDTPQHDALGTDPVMLDLLRWHGAEEVEHKAVAFDTMKHLRAGYWRQVRTQLLVTPAMLWLFIRGVRFMYSVDPHLPPGTQPRWRDYFDAARRGLVPGLSSSCGSSAPTTRRASTRPSSAGSDVPSSIWPDPLRPERRTEHRGAMARTVTASDGVTLAVHAYTEIDPRRPTLLAVHGYPDNHHVWDGVATELGQRYPPNTTSWPTTCAVPANRADRPTSRDTGSPNWFPTSAR
;
A
#
# COMPACT_ATOMS: atom_id res chain seq x y z
N MET A 1 -10.50 -28.92 -19.60
CA MET A 1 -10.35 -27.55 -20.12
C MET A 1 -10.82 -26.64 -18.99
N PHE A 2 -9.89 -26.07 -18.22
CA PHE A 2 -10.25 -25.22 -17.08
C PHE A 2 -10.59 -23.83 -17.62
N THR A 3 -11.87 -23.48 -17.63
CA THR A 3 -12.34 -22.10 -17.84
C THR A 3 -12.10 -21.34 -16.54
N VAL A 4 -11.06 -20.52 -16.53
CA VAL A 4 -10.84 -19.53 -15.47
C VAL A 4 -11.71 -18.33 -15.80
N ASP A 5 -12.39 -17.79 -14.79
CA ASP A 5 -13.22 -16.60 -14.97
C ASP A 5 -12.34 -15.37 -15.26
N ASP A 6 -12.49 -14.85 -16.47
CA ASP A 6 -11.78 -13.69 -17.01
C ASP A 6 -12.66 -12.42 -16.96
N GLN A 7 -13.81 -12.45 -16.28
CA GLN A 7 -14.59 -11.26 -16.00
C GLN A 7 -13.83 -10.38 -15.00
N ALA A 8 -13.68 -9.08 -15.32
CA ALA A 8 -13.52 -8.08 -14.27
C ALA A 8 -14.75 -8.18 -13.35
N ALA A 9 -14.65 -7.76 -12.08
CA ALA A 9 -15.87 -7.53 -11.31
C ALA A 9 -16.81 -6.71 -12.22
N GLY A 10 -18.00 -7.25 -12.50
CA GLY A 10 -18.95 -6.61 -13.43
C GLY A 10 -19.27 -5.18 -12.95
N PRO A 11 -20.07 -4.40 -13.70
CA PRO A 11 -20.50 -3.10 -13.19
C PRO A 11 -21.03 -3.29 -11.76
N HIS A 12 -20.30 -2.73 -10.78
CA HIS A 12 -20.57 -2.96 -9.37
C HIS A 12 -22.03 -2.55 -9.11
N ASP A 13 -22.82 -3.54 -8.71
CA ASP A 13 -24.28 -3.46 -8.63
C ASP A 13 -24.73 -2.13 -8.01
N ALA A 14 -25.61 -1.42 -8.71
CA ALA A 14 -26.10 -0.11 -8.30
C ALA A 14 -27.04 -0.17 -7.08
N SER A 15 -27.19 -1.36 -6.48
CA SER A 15 -28.11 -1.66 -5.38
C SER A 15 -27.47 -1.57 -3.99
N LEU A 16 -26.16 -1.34 -3.93
CA LEU A 16 -25.42 -1.17 -2.69
C LEU A 16 -24.90 0.27 -2.62
N ASP A 17 -25.60 1.11 -1.83
CA ASP A 17 -25.18 2.45 -1.38
C ASP A 17 -23.92 2.33 -0.49
N HIS A 18 -22.82 1.88 -1.09
CA HIS A 18 -21.50 2.01 -0.52
C HIS A 18 -20.99 3.29 -1.16
N GLU A 19 -20.94 4.38 -0.40
CA GLU A 19 -20.21 5.56 -0.82
C GLU A 19 -18.75 5.13 -1.06
N ARG A 20 -18.29 5.34 -2.30
CA ARG A 20 -17.10 4.69 -2.90
C ARG A 20 -15.86 5.57 -2.70
N ILE A 21 -14.76 4.94 -2.28
CA ILE A 21 -13.48 5.58 -1.95
C ILE A 21 -12.86 6.19 -3.21
N VAL A 22 -12.51 7.47 -3.15
CA VAL A 22 -11.64 8.10 -4.13
C VAL A 22 -10.23 8.15 -3.55
N LEU A 23 -9.29 7.45 -4.17
CA LEU A 23 -7.87 7.54 -3.81
C LEU A 23 -7.37 8.97 -4.08
N GLN A 24 -6.82 9.62 -3.05
CA GLN A 24 -6.23 10.95 -3.17
C GLN A 24 -4.86 10.96 -2.51
N ALA A 25 -3.88 11.55 -3.21
CA ALA A 25 -2.57 11.79 -2.65
C ALA A 25 -2.66 12.72 -1.43
N ARG A 26 -2.03 12.29 -0.35
CA ARG A 26 -1.88 13.09 0.86
C ARG A 26 -0.56 13.84 0.79
N ASP A 27 -0.59 15.12 1.13
CA ASP A 27 0.63 15.91 1.29
C ASP A 27 1.25 15.57 2.64
N VAL A 28 2.30 14.74 2.63
CA VAL A 28 2.96 14.22 3.84
C VAL A 28 4.43 14.60 3.82
N GLU A 29 4.87 15.31 4.86
CA GLU A 29 6.28 15.65 5.08
C GLU A 29 6.84 14.91 6.30
N PHE A 30 8.05 14.35 6.14
CA PHE A 30 8.77 13.65 7.19
C PHE A 30 10.09 14.36 7.53
N ASP A 31 10.34 14.63 8.81
CA ASP A 31 11.59 15.25 9.27
C ASP A 31 12.68 14.20 9.53
N TRP A 32 13.64 14.11 8.61
CA TRP A 32 14.79 13.21 8.69
C TRP A 32 15.98 13.74 9.51
N ALA A 33 15.90 14.98 10.03
CA ALA A 33 17.04 15.65 10.67
C ALA A 33 17.60 14.89 11.87
N LYS A 34 16.75 14.13 12.58
CA LYS A 34 17.10 13.35 13.77
C LYS A 34 17.14 11.84 13.56
N LEU A 35 16.75 11.34 12.38
CA LEU A 35 16.69 9.91 12.09
C LEU A 35 18.04 9.25 12.41
N PRO A 36 18.14 8.28 13.35
CA PRO A 36 19.38 7.56 13.62
C PRO A 36 19.78 6.67 12.43
N PHE A 37 21.05 6.27 12.34
CA PHE A 37 21.48 5.36 11.25
C PHE A 37 20.82 3.98 11.40
N TYR A 38 20.84 3.44 12.63
CA TYR A 38 20.01 2.31 13.02
C TYR A 38 18.75 2.83 13.70
N TYR A 39 17.67 2.94 12.94
CA TYR A 39 16.35 3.29 13.48
C TYR A 39 15.64 2.11 14.12
N VAL A 40 16.11 0.89 13.92
CA VAL A 40 15.70 -0.27 14.74
C VAL A 40 16.81 -0.51 15.78
N PRO A 41 16.59 -0.19 17.07
CA PRO A 41 17.65 -0.21 18.07
C PRO A 41 18.32 -1.58 18.19
N ASN A 42 19.66 -1.62 18.06
CA ASN A 42 20.48 -2.83 18.13
C ASN A 42 20.15 -3.92 17.09
N GLU A 43 19.42 -3.58 16.02
CA GLU A 43 19.03 -4.52 14.96
C GLU A 43 19.53 -4.05 13.59
N PRO A 44 20.83 -4.24 13.29
CA PRO A 44 21.41 -3.83 12.00
C PRO A 44 20.78 -4.58 10.83
N PHE A 45 20.50 -5.89 11.00
CA PHE A 45 19.86 -6.69 9.96
C PHE A 45 18.47 -6.14 9.62
N THR A 46 17.63 -5.91 10.63
CA THR A 46 16.27 -5.40 10.43
C THR A 46 16.28 -4.00 9.84
N THR A 47 17.14 -3.10 10.35
CA THR A 47 17.30 -1.76 9.76
C THR A 47 17.67 -1.87 8.29
N HIS A 48 18.63 -2.72 7.93
CA HIS A 48 19.07 -2.87 6.55
C HIS A 48 18.06 -3.58 5.65
N PHE A 49 17.26 -4.50 6.20
CA PHE A 49 16.13 -5.10 5.50
C PHE A 49 15.11 -4.03 5.12
N CYS A 50 14.69 -3.19 6.07
CA CYS A 50 13.80 -2.08 5.80
C CYS A 50 14.44 -1.03 4.86
N ASN A 51 15.76 -0.79 4.96
CA ASN A 51 16.46 0.11 4.03
C ASN A 51 16.40 -0.34 2.57
N VAL A 52 16.22 -1.63 2.30
CA VAL A 52 16.01 -2.10 0.92
C VAL A 52 14.77 -1.43 0.30
N LEU A 53 13.72 -1.17 1.09
CA LEU A 53 12.52 -0.48 0.62
C LEU A 53 12.88 0.91 0.08
N HIS A 54 13.62 1.72 0.85
CA HIS A 54 14.05 3.04 0.40
C HIS A 54 14.97 3.00 -0.83
N LEU A 55 15.69 1.90 -1.04
CA LEU A 55 16.50 1.71 -2.25
C LEU A 55 15.65 1.37 -3.49
N LEU A 56 14.65 0.48 -3.32
CA LEU A 56 13.85 -0.08 -4.41
C LEU A 56 12.71 0.81 -4.86
N LEU A 57 11.95 1.32 -3.88
CA LEU A 57 10.66 1.94 -4.08
C LEU A 57 10.72 3.18 -4.99
N PRO A 58 11.62 4.17 -4.80
CA PRO A 58 11.60 5.36 -5.65
C PRO A 58 11.66 5.08 -7.15
N ALA A 59 12.59 4.20 -7.58
CA ALA A 59 12.71 3.85 -8.99
C ALA A 59 11.58 2.91 -9.48
N GLY A 60 11.03 2.10 -8.58
CA GLY A 60 9.90 1.21 -8.88
C GLY A 60 8.60 1.98 -9.08
N GLU A 61 8.30 2.90 -8.18
CA GLU A 61 7.09 3.72 -8.15
C GLU A 61 7.09 4.74 -9.30
N GLU A 62 8.24 5.35 -9.62
CA GLU A 62 8.40 6.13 -10.85
C GLU A 62 8.04 5.30 -12.10
N PHE A 63 8.47 4.04 -12.15
CA PHE A 63 8.10 3.14 -13.25
C PHE A 63 6.62 2.80 -13.26
N ILE A 64 6.05 2.50 -12.10
CA ILE A 64 4.63 2.20 -11.91
C ILE A 64 3.77 3.37 -12.41
N VAL A 65 4.09 4.59 -11.98
CA VAL A 65 3.46 5.84 -12.42
C VAL A 65 3.48 5.97 -13.94
N GLU A 66 4.65 5.74 -14.57
CA GLU A 66 4.79 5.85 -16.02
C GLU A 66 4.04 4.76 -16.80
N VAL A 67 3.91 3.56 -16.24
CA VAL A 67 3.10 2.48 -16.82
C VAL A 67 1.62 2.83 -16.72
N PHE A 68 1.16 3.30 -15.56
CA PHE A 68 -0.26 3.56 -15.31
C PHE A 68 -0.74 4.80 -16.06
N LYS A 69 0.08 5.83 -16.23
CA LYS A 69 -0.21 6.95 -17.16
C LYS A 69 -0.49 6.48 -18.60
N LYS A 70 0.20 5.42 -19.06
CA LYS A 70 -0.01 4.84 -20.41
C LYS A 70 -1.22 3.93 -20.46
N ALA A 71 -1.54 3.26 -19.35
CA ALA A 71 -2.74 2.43 -19.22
C ALA A 71 -4.02 3.28 -19.13
N LEU A 72 -3.96 4.44 -18.48
CA LEU A 72 -5.12 5.30 -18.14
C LEU A 72 -6.06 5.60 -19.34
N PRO A 73 -5.59 5.95 -20.55
CA PRO A 73 -6.47 6.21 -21.70
C PRO A 73 -7.19 4.96 -22.23
N LEU A 74 -6.71 3.77 -21.87
CA LEU A 74 -7.28 2.48 -22.27
C LEU A 74 -8.38 2.02 -21.31
N ILE A 75 -8.43 2.58 -20.11
CA ILE A 75 -9.44 2.27 -19.09
C ILE A 75 -10.77 2.92 -19.49
N LYS A 76 -11.82 2.11 -19.54
CA LYS A 76 -13.17 2.51 -19.99
C LYS A 76 -14.15 2.64 -18.84
N ASP A 77 -13.91 1.90 -17.76
CA ASP A 77 -14.62 2.09 -16.50
C ASP A 77 -14.22 3.43 -15.88
N ASP A 78 -15.20 4.25 -15.53
CA ASP A 78 -14.94 5.60 -15.02
C ASP A 78 -14.42 5.58 -13.59
N GLN A 79 -14.85 4.62 -12.77
CA GLN A 79 -14.40 4.47 -11.39
C GLN A 79 -12.95 3.99 -11.34
N LEU A 80 -12.63 2.92 -12.06
CA LEU A 80 -11.26 2.41 -12.13
C LEU A 80 -10.30 3.47 -12.70
N ARG A 81 -10.78 4.35 -13.58
CA ARG A 81 -9.97 5.48 -14.06
C ARG A 81 -9.66 6.48 -12.95
N LEU A 82 -10.62 6.77 -12.07
CA LEU A 82 -10.39 7.63 -10.89
C LEU A 82 -9.45 6.96 -9.90
N ASP A 83 -9.63 5.66 -9.63
CA ASP A 83 -8.77 4.91 -8.71
C ASP A 83 -7.33 4.89 -9.21
N VAL A 84 -7.11 4.63 -10.50
CA VAL A 84 -5.79 4.68 -11.12
C VAL A 84 -5.18 6.09 -11.10
N GLN A 85 -5.98 7.15 -11.20
CA GLN A 85 -5.49 8.53 -11.06
C GLN A 85 -5.01 8.82 -9.63
N GLY A 86 -5.79 8.40 -8.63
CA GLY A 86 -5.43 8.52 -7.22
C GLY A 86 -4.16 7.75 -6.89
N PHE A 87 -4.11 6.48 -7.30
CA PHE A 87 -2.93 5.62 -7.24
C PHE A 87 -1.69 6.31 -7.82
N ILE A 88 -1.76 6.86 -9.06
CA ILE A 88 -0.62 7.57 -9.68
C ILE A 88 -0.13 8.73 -8.81
N SER A 89 -1.06 9.41 -8.14
CA SER A 89 -0.75 10.56 -7.29
C SER A 89 -0.07 10.12 -5.99
N GLN A 90 -0.56 9.04 -5.35
CA GLN A 90 0.01 8.47 -4.13
C GLN A 90 1.41 7.93 -4.36
N GLU A 91 1.62 7.18 -5.45
CA GLU A 91 2.93 6.62 -5.79
C GLU A 91 4.00 7.68 -6.02
N ALA A 92 3.62 8.84 -6.59
CA ALA A 92 4.55 9.96 -6.72
C ALA A 92 4.97 10.52 -5.35
N MET A 93 4.07 10.51 -4.35
CA MET A 93 4.38 10.94 -2.98
C MET A 93 5.22 9.90 -2.24
N HIS A 94 4.92 8.60 -2.40
CA HIS A 94 5.75 7.52 -1.88
C HIS A 94 7.21 7.67 -2.36
N ALA A 95 7.41 7.89 -3.65
CA ALA A 95 8.73 7.95 -4.26
C ALA A 95 9.55 9.11 -3.69
N GLN A 96 8.90 10.25 -3.49
CA GLN A 96 9.49 11.43 -2.88
C GLN A 96 9.85 11.18 -1.40
N ALA A 97 8.94 10.62 -0.62
CA ALA A 97 9.14 10.37 0.80
C ALA A 97 10.30 9.38 1.05
N HIS A 98 10.36 8.29 0.27
CA HIS A 98 11.46 7.33 0.33
C HIS A 98 12.79 7.90 -0.17
N SER A 99 12.76 8.80 -1.17
CA SER A 99 13.96 9.51 -1.64
C SER A 99 14.56 10.42 -0.56
N GLY A 100 13.72 11.05 0.27
CA GLY A 100 14.19 11.86 1.40
C GLY A 100 15.06 11.07 2.39
N VAL A 101 14.77 9.79 2.60
CA VAL A 101 15.62 8.90 3.43
C VAL A 101 16.99 8.67 2.78
N LEU A 102 17.04 8.50 1.46
CA LEU A 102 18.30 8.33 0.73
C LEU A 102 19.13 9.62 0.71
N GLU A 103 18.50 10.79 0.59
CA GLU A 103 19.17 12.08 0.72
C GLU A 103 19.80 12.23 2.11
N ARG A 104 19.11 11.77 3.16
CA ARG A 104 19.66 11.71 4.51
C ARG A 104 20.88 10.78 4.62
N PHE A 105 20.87 9.64 3.94
CA PHE A 105 22.03 8.75 3.86
C PHE A 105 23.21 9.42 3.16
N ALA A 106 22.96 10.09 2.03
CA ALA A 106 23.98 10.83 1.30
C ALA A 106 24.59 11.96 2.16
N ALA A 107 23.76 12.70 2.90
CA ALA A 107 24.21 13.74 3.83
C ALA A 107 25.10 13.21 4.97
N ARG A 108 25.03 11.90 5.26
CA ARG A 108 25.87 11.20 6.23
C ARG A 108 27.04 10.44 5.59
N GLY A 109 27.28 10.64 4.29
CA GLY A 109 28.38 10.02 3.56
C GLY A 109 28.14 8.57 3.12
N ILE A 110 26.90 8.07 3.20
CA ILE A 110 26.54 6.73 2.72
C ILE A 110 26.13 6.85 1.25
N ASP A 111 26.92 6.29 0.34
CA ASP A 111 26.65 6.35 -1.09
C ASP A 111 25.74 5.21 -1.56
N ALA A 112 24.44 5.49 -1.70
CA ALA A 112 23.46 4.56 -2.25
C ALA A 112 23.41 4.52 -3.80
N LYS A 113 24.14 5.41 -4.49
CA LYS A 113 24.06 5.56 -5.96
C LYS A 113 24.36 4.29 -6.73
N PRO A 114 25.39 3.48 -6.40
CA PRO A 114 25.69 2.26 -7.15
C PRO A 114 24.53 1.28 -7.24
N PHE A 115 23.70 1.20 -6.19
CA PHE A 115 22.51 0.35 -6.18
C PHE A 115 21.32 1.04 -6.85
N THR A 116 21.06 2.31 -6.55
CA THR A 116 19.91 3.03 -7.13
C THR A 116 20.06 3.30 -8.63
N ASP A 117 21.27 3.51 -9.15
CA ASP A 117 21.55 3.60 -10.59
C ASP A 117 21.25 2.28 -11.31
N GLN A 118 21.57 1.15 -10.67
CA GLN A 118 21.24 -0.16 -11.22
C GLN A 118 19.73 -0.35 -11.33
N LEU A 119 18.96 0.12 -10.33
CA LEU A 119 17.50 0.05 -10.35
C LEU A 119 16.89 0.98 -11.39
N ARG A 120 17.38 2.22 -11.50
CA ARG A 120 16.99 3.12 -12.60
C ARG A 120 17.26 2.50 -13.97
N TRP A 121 18.38 1.80 -14.13
CA TRP A 121 18.64 1.04 -15.36
C TRP A 121 17.67 -0.13 -15.54
N LEU A 122 17.39 -0.91 -14.49
CA LEU A 122 16.44 -2.02 -14.53
C LEU A 122 15.06 -1.54 -14.98
N PHE A 123 14.48 -0.59 -14.26
CA PHE A 123 13.14 -0.06 -14.52
C PHE A 123 13.08 0.77 -15.81
N GLY A 124 14.10 1.57 -16.12
CA GLY A 124 14.11 2.43 -17.29
C GLY A 124 14.50 1.73 -18.60
N LYS A 125 15.45 0.78 -18.57
CA LYS A 125 16.00 0.13 -19.78
C LYS A 125 15.62 -1.33 -19.92
N LEU A 126 15.62 -2.12 -18.84
CA LEU A 126 15.31 -3.54 -18.94
C LEU A 126 13.81 -3.79 -19.06
N ILE A 127 13.00 -3.16 -18.21
CA ILE A 127 11.54 -3.34 -18.22
C ILE A 127 10.76 -2.08 -18.63
N GLY A 128 11.46 -0.99 -18.94
CA GLY A 128 10.88 0.27 -19.40
C GLY A 128 10.45 0.27 -20.86
N ASP A 129 10.30 1.48 -21.42
CA ASP A 129 9.70 1.69 -22.72
C ASP A 129 10.48 1.11 -23.90
N ARG A 130 9.72 0.71 -24.92
CA ARG A 130 10.22 0.16 -26.18
C ARG A 130 9.75 1.01 -27.38
N PRO A 131 10.23 2.25 -27.53
CA PRO A 131 9.70 3.20 -28.53
C PRO A 131 9.94 2.74 -29.97
N ARG A 132 11.00 1.93 -30.20
CA ARG A 132 11.33 1.37 -31.52
C ARG A 132 10.46 0.18 -31.92
N TRP A 133 9.58 -0.30 -31.06
CA TRP A 133 8.69 -1.43 -31.36
C TRP A 133 7.43 -0.99 -32.11
N SER A 134 6.88 -1.90 -32.91
CA SER A 134 5.59 -1.70 -33.58
C SER A 134 4.47 -1.47 -32.55
N LEU A 135 3.41 -0.78 -32.93
CA LEU A 135 2.26 -0.47 -32.06
C LEU A 135 1.72 -1.72 -31.35
N ARG A 136 1.50 -2.81 -32.09
CA ARG A 136 1.04 -4.09 -31.56
C ARG A 136 1.98 -4.65 -30.48
N ARG A 137 3.29 -4.56 -30.69
CA ARG A 137 4.30 -5.01 -29.72
C ARG A 137 4.31 -4.11 -28.49
N ARG A 138 4.17 -2.79 -28.66
CA ARG A 138 4.06 -1.84 -27.54
C ARG A 138 2.80 -2.07 -26.71
N GLN A 139 1.66 -2.36 -27.34
CA GLN A 139 0.43 -2.70 -26.61
C GLN A 139 0.57 -4.00 -25.82
N SER A 140 1.12 -5.07 -26.43
CA SER A 140 1.39 -6.32 -25.72
C SER A 140 2.42 -6.14 -24.59
N TRP A 141 3.39 -5.24 -24.76
CA TRP A 141 4.37 -4.88 -23.74
C TRP A 141 3.75 -4.07 -22.60
N LEU A 142 2.82 -3.16 -22.88
CA LEU A 142 2.10 -2.45 -21.83
C LEU A 142 1.30 -3.41 -20.95
N LEU A 143 0.63 -4.41 -21.55
CA LEU A 143 -0.04 -5.47 -20.78
C LEU A 143 0.94 -6.28 -19.93
N GLU A 144 2.16 -6.49 -20.43
CA GLU A 144 3.23 -7.10 -19.63
C GLU A 144 3.62 -6.23 -18.44
N GLN A 145 3.85 -4.95 -18.68
CA GLN A 145 4.23 -4.01 -17.64
C GLN A 145 3.14 -3.88 -16.57
N VAL A 146 1.87 -3.80 -16.95
CA VAL A 146 0.74 -3.80 -15.99
C VAL A 146 0.71 -5.10 -15.18
N SER A 147 0.95 -6.27 -15.80
CA SER A 147 1.06 -7.54 -15.07
C SER A 147 2.30 -7.65 -14.19
N ILE A 148 3.39 -6.93 -14.50
CA ILE A 148 4.56 -6.79 -13.63
C ILE A 148 4.23 -5.90 -12.44
N VAL A 149 3.59 -4.74 -12.67
CA VAL A 149 3.13 -3.83 -11.60
C VAL A 149 2.22 -4.58 -10.64
N ALA A 150 1.15 -5.24 -11.12
CA ALA A 150 0.26 -6.02 -10.25
C ALA A 150 0.99 -7.10 -9.41
N ALA A 151 2.08 -7.66 -9.93
CA ALA A 151 2.90 -8.62 -9.17
C ALA A 151 3.83 -7.93 -8.15
N ILE A 152 4.31 -6.70 -8.43
CA ILE A 152 5.08 -5.89 -7.49
C ILE A 152 4.16 -5.43 -6.34
N GLU A 153 2.99 -4.86 -6.68
CA GLU A 153 1.96 -4.41 -5.72
C GLU A 153 1.51 -5.52 -4.78
N HIS A 154 1.46 -6.75 -5.29
CA HIS A 154 1.16 -7.91 -4.45
C HIS A 154 2.17 -8.09 -3.31
N TYR A 155 3.46 -7.87 -3.58
CA TYR A 155 4.52 -8.02 -2.58
C TYR A 155 4.65 -6.81 -1.68
N THR A 156 4.49 -5.60 -2.20
CA THR A 156 4.50 -4.37 -1.39
C THR A 156 3.32 -4.38 -0.41
N ALA A 157 2.13 -4.82 -0.84
CA ALA A 157 0.99 -5.01 0.06
C ALA A 157 1.25 -6.06 1.16
N ILE A 158 1.96 -7.16 0.88
CA ILE A 158 2.36 -8.13 1.91
C ILE A 158 3.29 -7.48 2.94
N LEU A 159 4.21 -6.64 2.50
CA LEU A 159 5.11 -5.90 3.39
C LEU A 159 4.38 -4.81 4.16
N GLY A 160 3.41 -4.15 3.53
CA GLY A 160 2.52 -3.16 4.12
C GLY A 160 1.66 -3.75 5.24
N GLU A 161 0.97 -4.86 4.97
CA GLU A 161 0.20 -5.59 5.98
C GLU A 161 1.07 -6.00 7.18
N TRP A 162 2.28 -6.52 6.91
CA TRP A 162 3.22 -6.87 7.96
C TRP A 162 3.59 -5.66 8.84
N ILE A 163 4.01 -4.52 8.26
CA ILE A 163 4.48 -3.39 9.07
C ILE A 163 3.35 -2.71 9.86
N LEU A 164 2.12 -2.79 9.35
CA LEU A 164 0.92 -2.37 10.08
C LEU A 164 0.63 -3.28 11.28
N ASP A 165 0.88 -4.58 11.17
CA ASP A 165 0.64 -5.58 12.22
C ASP A 165 1.94 -6.08 12.90
N THR A 166 2.86 -5.16 13.23
CA THR A 166 4.10 -5.51 13.94
C THR A 166 4.27 -4.74 15.26
N PRO A 167 3.62 -5.19 16.36
CA PRO A 167 3.78 -4.56 17.69
C PRO A 167 5.21 -4.68 18.26
N GLN A 168 6.02 -5.59 17.71
CA GLN A 168 7.41 -5.79 18.13
C GLN A 168 8.30 -4.59 17.76
N HIS A 169 7.98 -3.88 16.67
CA HIS A 169 8.68 -2.65 16.30
C HIS A 169 8.41 -1.52 17.30
N ASP A 170 7.17 -1.39 17.78
CA ASP A 170 6.79 -0.41 18.81
C ASP A 170 7.45 -0.76 20.15
N ALA A 171 7.37 -2.04 20.56
CA ALA A 171 7.94 -2.51 21.82
C ALA A 171 9.46 -2.36 21.89
N LEU A 172 10.16 -2.50 20.75
CA LEU A 172 11.61 -2.33 20.65
C LEU A 172 12.03 -0.85 20.63
N GLY A 173 11.09 0.07 20.40
CA GLY A 173 11.38 1.50 20.27
C GLY A 173 12.01 1.86 18.92
N THR A 174 11.52 1.27 17.83
CA THR A 174 11.89 1.70 16.48
C THR A 174 11.57 3.19 16.30
N ASP A 175 12.42 3.92 15.58
CA ASP A 175 12.24 5.36 15.38
C ASP A 175 10.82 5.67 14.85
N PRO A 176 10.07 6.56 15.54
CA PRO A 176 8.67 6.77 15.22
C PRO A 176 8.47 7.40 13.84
N VAL A 177 9.35 8.29 13.39
CA VAL A 177 9.21 8.94 12.07
C VAL A 177 9.39 7.91 10.95
N MET A 178 10.34 6.98 11.14
CA MET A 178 10.52 5.89 10.18
C MET A 178 9.33 4.92 10.18
N LEU A 179 8.80 4.56 11.35
CA LEU A 179 7.60 3.72 11.41
C LEU A 179 6.38 4.40 10.78
N ASP A 180 6.21 5.70 10.98
CA ASP A 180 5.13 6.46 10.38
C ASP A 180 5.22 6.43 8.85
N LEU A 181 6.41 6.64 8.26
CA LEU A 181 6.61 6.49 6.82
C LEU A 181 6.23 5.10 6.32
N LEU A 182 6.78 4.05 6.94
CA LEU A 182 6.58 2.68 6.47
C LEU A 182 5.13 2.23 6.64
N ARG A 183 4.43 2.67 7.70
CA ARG A 183 3.02 2.35 7.94
C ARG A 183 2.08 3.17 7.06
N TRP A 184 2.37 4.45 6.84
CA TRP A 184 1.60 5.29 5.91
C TRP A 184 1.64 4.69 4.50
N HIS A 185 2.84 4.43 3.99
CA HIS A 185 3.00 3.79 2.70
C HIS A 185 2.35 2.39 2.72
N GLY A 186 2.67 1.57 3.73
CA GLY A 186 2.12 0.22 3.84
C GLY A 186 0.59 0.13 3.85
N ALA A 187 -0.11 1.14 4.37
CA ALA A 187 -1.57 1.23 4.32
C ALA A 187 -2.09 1.48 2.90
N GLU A 188 -1.44 2.38 2.16
CA GLU A 188 -1.82 2.72 0.78
C GLU A 188 -1.52 1.54 -0.18
N GLU A 189 -0.47 0.76 0.08
CA GLU A 189 -0.13 -0.44 -0.72
C GLU A 189 -1.21 -1.54 -0.71
N VAL A 190 -1.98 -1.64 0.38
CA VAL A 190 -3.09 -2.60 0.46
C VAL A 190 -4.19 -2.27 -0.54
N GLU A 191 -4.44 -0.97 -0.75
CA GLU A 191 -5.40 -0.45 -1.73
C GLU A 191 -4.85 -0.57 -3.16
N HIS A 192 -3.58 -0.21 -3.33
CA HIS A 192 -2.85 -0.27 -4.59
C HIS A 192 -2.87 -1.65 -5.26
N LYS A 193 -2.72 -2.72 -4.46
CA LYS A 193 -2.84 -4.11 -4.94
C LYS A 193 -4.16 -4.39 -5.66
N ALA A 194 -5.28 -3.88 -5.13
CA ALA A 194 -6.58 -4.07 -5.76
C ALA A 194 -6.64 -3.30 -7.10
N VAL A 195 -6.25 -2.02 -7.10
CA VAL A 195 -6.26 -1.17 -8.29
C VAL A 195 -5.39 -1.73 -9.42
N ALA A 196 -4.20 -2.23 -9.10
CA ALA A 196 -3.30 -2.81 -10.09
C ALA A 196 -3.85 -4.13 -10.66
N PHE A 197 -4.45 -4.96 -9.83
CA PHE A 197 -5.09 -6.20 -10.27
C PHE A 197 -6.32 -5.92 -11.16
N ASP A 198 -7.16 -4.97 -10.77
CA ASP A 198 -8.35 -4.58 -11.53
C ASP A 198 -7.98 -3.92 -12.86
N THR A 199 -6.93 -3.10 -12.89
CA THR A 199 -6.36 -2.56 -14.13
C THR A 199 -5.90 -3.67 -15.07
N MET A 200 -5.18 -4.67 -14.54
CA MET A 200 -4.73 -5.83 -15.33
C MET A 200 -5.90 -6.63 -15.91
N LYS A 201 -6.96 -6.84 -15.12
CA LYS A 201 -8.18 -7.55 -15.54
C LYS A 201 -8.98 -6.75 -16.56
N HIS A 202 -9.19 -5.45 -16.32
CA HIS A 202 -9.88 -4.53 -17.23
C HIS A 202 -9.22 -4.50 -18.61
N LEU A 203 -7.89 -4.46 -18.66
CA LEU A 203 -7.12 -4.49 -19.91
C LEU A 203 -7.00 -5.89 -20.53
N ARG A 204 -7.56 -6.93 -19.90
CA ARG A 204 -7.55 -8.32 -20.36
C ARG A 204 -6.12 -8.83 -20.64
N ALA A 205 -5.20 -8.56 -19.72
CA ALA A 205 -3.79 -8.97 -19.87
C ALA A 205 -3.61 -10.50 -19.99
N GLY A 206 -4.55 -11.26 -19.43
CA GLY A 206 -4.69 -12.71 -19.54
C GLY A 206 -3.99 -13.49 -18.42
N TYR A 207 -4.62 -14.57 -17.96
CA TYR A 207 -4.14 -15.40 -16.84
C TYR A 207 -2.69 -15.89 -17.00
N TRP A 208 -2.31 -16.36 -18.18
CA TRP A 208 -0.94 -16.86 -18.41
C TRP A 208 0.13 -15.78 -18.31
N ARG A 209 -0.22 -14.53 -18.64
CA ARG A 209 0.68 -13.40 -18.46
C ARG A 209 0.88 -13.12 -16.99
N GLN A 210 -0.22 -13.04 -16.23
CA GLN A 210 -0.20 -12.88 -14.78
C GLN A 210 0.65 -13.97 -14.10
N VAL A 211 0.43 -15.25 -14.41
CA VAL A 211 1.21 -16.34 -13.82
C VAL A 211 2.69 -16.20 -14.16
N ARG A 212 3.02 -15.91 -15.43
CA ARG A 212 4.41 -15.77 -15.84
C ARG A 212 5.08 -14.56 -15.19
N THR A 213 4.44 -13.40 -15.12
CA THR A 213 5.01 -12.22 -14.46
C THR A 213 5.19 -12.49 -12.97
N GLN A 214 4.23 -13.15 -12.31
CA GLN A 214 4.39 -13.56 -10.91
C GLN A 214 5.62 -14.45 -10.73
N LEU A 215 5.79 -15.49 -11.56
CA LEU A 215 6.92 -16.40 -11.51
C LEU A 215 8.27 -15.74 -11.81
N LEU A 216 8.29 -14.60 -12.51
CA LEU A 216 9.51 -13.83 -12.79
C LEU A 216 9.80 -12.79 -11.70
N VAL A 217 8.77 -12.07 -11.24
CA VAL A 217 8.88 -11.01 -10.24
C VAL A 217 9.24 -11.59 -8.88
N THR A 218 8.67 -12.74 -8.48
CA THR A 218 8.96 -13.38 -7.19
C THR A 218 10.46 -13.62 -6.95
N PRO A 219 11.19 -14.38 -7.81
CA PRO A 219 12.62 -14.59 -7.61
C PRO A 219 13.44 -13.32 -7.82
N ALA A 220 12.99 -12.40 -8.69
CA ALA A 220 13.67 -11.12 -8.89
C ALA A 220 13.62 -10.25 -7.62
N MET A 221 12.45 -10.15 -6.98
CA MET A 221 12.24 -9.46 -5.71
C MET A 221 13.10 -10.06 -4.60
N LEU A 222 13.06 -11.39 -4.44
CA LEU A 222 13.90 -12.07 -3.46
C LEU A 222 15.40 -11.78 -3.69
N TRP A 223 15.85 -11.86 -4.94
CA TRP A 223 17.24 -11.57 -5.29
C TRP A 223 17.60 -10.10 -5.01
N LEU A 224 16.73 -9.16 -5.36
CA LEU A 224 16.91 -7.73 -5.10
C LEU A 224 16.99 -7.43 -3.61
N PHE A 225 16.17 -8.08 -2.78
CA PHE A 225 16.23 -7.96 -1.33
C PHE A 225 17.54 -8.50 -0.77
N ILE A 226 17.94 -9.72 -1.14
CA ILE A 226 19.22 -10.30 -0.70
C ILE A 226 20.39 -9.40 -1.11
N ARG A 227 20.38 -8.90 -2.35
CA ARG A 227 21.41 -8.01 -2.87
C ARG A 227 21.40 -6.66 -2.14
N GLY A 228 20.23 -6.09 -1.88
CA GLY A 228 20.04 -4.83 -1.18
C GLY A 228 20.56 -4.87 0.25
N VAL A 229 20.23 -5.91 1.01
CA VAL A 229 20.77 -6.11 2.36
C VAL A 229 22.30 -6.24 2.30
N ARG A 230 22.84 -7.04 1.37
CA ARG A 230 24.30 -7.18 1.19
C ARG A 230 24.97 -5.86 0.83
N PHE A 231 24.31 -5.04 0.00
CA PHE A 231 24.79 -3.71 -0.36
C PHE A 231 24.81 -2.79 0.87
N MET A 232 23.73 -2.74 1.65
CA MET A 232 23.67 -1.93 2.86
C MET A 232 24.75 -2.31 3.88
N TYR A 233 25.01 -3.61 4.08
CA TYR A 233 26.13 -4.09 4.89
C TYR A 233 27.50 -3.64 4.36
N SER A 234 27.67 -3.51 3.04
CA SER A 234 28.94 -3.10 2.45
C SER A 234 29.22 -1.60 2.57
N VAL A 235 28.18 -0.79 2.78
CA VAL A 235 28.28 0.68 2.95
C VAL A 235 28.03 1.12 4.39
N ASP A 236 27.83 0.18 5.31
CA ASP A 236 27.61 0.46 6.72
C ASP A 236 28.94 0.83 7.42
N PRO A 237 29.10 2.06 7.95
CA PRO A 237 30.32 2.49 8.61
C PRO A 237 30.48 1.96 10.05
N HIS A 238 29.42 1.40 10.64
CA HIS A 238 29.41 0.90 12.02
C HIS A 238 29.72 -0.60 12.11
N LEU A 239 29.74 -1.31 10.98
CA LEU A 239 30.14 -2.71 10.93
C LEU A 239 31.63 -2.86 10.55
N PRO A 240 32.33 -3.87 11.07
CA PRO A 240 33.67 -4.19 10.61
C PRO A 240 33.69 -4.41 9.08
N PRO A 241 34.70 -3.90 8.35
CA PRO A 241 34.81 -4.12 6.91
C PRO A 241 34.76 -5.61 6.54
N GLY A 242 33.95 -5.93 5.53
CA GLY A 242 33.76 -7.32 5.07
C GLY A 242 32.71 -8.11 5.84
N THR A 243 32.03 -7.52 6.83
CA THR A 243 30.86 -8.15 7.48
C THR A 243 29.79 -8.47 6.44
N GLN A 244 29.19 -9.65 6.54
CA GLN A 244 28.15 -10.12 5.63
C GLN A 244 26.88 -10.48 6.41
N PRO A 245 25.69 -10.19 5.86
CA PRO A 245 24.45 -10.69 6.43
C PRO A 245 24.40 -12.22 6.31
N ARG A 246 23.85 -12.89 7.33
CA ARG A 246 23.75 -14.34 7.38
C ARG A 246 22.28 -14.74 7.42
N TRP A 247 21.97 -15.91 6.87
CA TRP A 247 20.61 -16.45 6.92
C TRP A 247 20.05 -16.58 8.35
N ARG A 248 20.91 -16.88 9.33
CA ARG A 248 20.50 -16.88 10.74
C ARG A 248 19.96 -15.52 11.20
N ASP A 249 20.52 -14.41 10.72
CA ASP A 249 20.11 -13.07 11.13
C ASP A 249 18.67 -12.80 10.65
N TYR A 250 18.35 -13.22 9.42
CA TYR A 250 16.96 -13.22 8.91
C TYR A 250 16.04 -14.10 9.74
N PHE A 251 16.40 -15.36 9.99
CA PHE A 251 15.53 -16.29 10.73
C PHE A 251 15.34 -15.88 12.19
N ASP A 252 16.35 -15.29 12.83
CA ASP A 252 16.27 -14.76 14.18
C ASP A 252 15.35 -13.52 14.22
N ALA A 253 15.50 -12.59 13.29
CA ALA A 253 14.64 -11.41 13.18
C ALA A 253 13.17 -11.81 12.87
N ALA A 254 12.97 -12.74 11.94
CA ALA A 254 11.65 -13.25 11.56
C ALA A 254 10.94 -13.95 12.73
N ARG A 255 11.67 -14.78 13.50
CA ARG A 255 11.12 -15.42 14.71
C ARG A 255 10.70 -14.41 15.77
N ARG A 256 11.34 -13.25 15.79
CA ARG A 256 11.02 -12.14 16.70
C ARG A 256 9.97 -11.17 16.12
N GLY A 257 9.43 -11.45 14.93
CA GLY A 257 8.46 -10.59 14.26
C GLY A 257 9.05 -9.29 13.69
N LEU A 258 10.38 -9.13 13.69
CA LEU A 258 11.03 -7.88 13.24
C LEU A 258 11.18 -7.79 11.72
N VAL A 259 10.96 -8.89 11.01
CA VAL A 259 10.85 -8.93 9.55
C VAL A 259 9.78 -9.97 9.18
N PRO A 260 9.20 -9.95 7.97
CA PRO A 260 8.23 -10.96 7.56
C PRO A 260 8.81 -12.37 7.65
N GLY A 261 8.12 -13.26 8.35
CA GLY A 261 8.48 -14.68 8.42
C GLY A 261 7.99 -15.47 7.20
N LEU A 262 8.63 -16.60 6.92
CA LEU A 262 8.25 -17.50 5.82
C LEU A 262 6.84 -18.08 5.97
N SER A 263 6.32 -18.18 7.19
CA SER A 263 4.96 -18.69 7.48
C SER A 263 3.90 -17.60 7.48
N SER A 264 4.27 -16.32 7.58
CA SER A 264 3.32 -15.20 7.46
C SER A 264 2.86 -14.99 6.01
N SER A 265 3.55 -15.61 5.04
CA SER A 265 3.10 -15.69 3.64
C SER A 265 2.17 -16.89 3.35
N CYS A 266 1.83 -17.69 4.36
CA CYS A 266 0.97 -18.87 4.21
C CYS A 266 0.08 -18.98 5.46
N GLY A 267 -1.18 -18.54 5.34
CA GLY A 267 -2.14 -18.36 6.44
C GLY A 267 -2.00 -19.35 7.60
N SER A 268 -2.00 -18.81 8.82
CA SER A 268 -2.12 -19.54 10.08
C SER A 268 -3.24 -20.60 10.02
N SER A 269 -2.85 -21.84 9.72
CA SER A 269 -3.72 -23.01 9.87
C SER A 269 -2.86 -24.25 10.08
N ALA A 270 -2.53 -24.51 11.35
CA ALA A 270 -2.02 -25.82 11.76
C ALA A 270 -3.20 -26.70 12.19
N PRO A 271 -3.41 -27.88 11.57
CA PRO A 271 -4.56 -28.73 11.86
C PRO A 271 -4.27 -29.60 13.09
N THR A 272 -5.01 -29.37 14.18
CA THR A 272 -5.06 -30.34 15.27
C THR A 272 -6.06 -31.43 14.89
N THR A 273 -5.59 -32.54 14.33
CA THR A 273 -6.40 -33.74 14.13
C THR A 273 -6.24 -34.70 15.30
N ARG A 274 -7.36 -35.08 15.93
CA ARG A 274 -7.53 -36.40 16.58
C ARG A 274 -9.01 -36.76 16.72
N ARG A 275 -9.42 -37.79 15.95
CA ARG A 275 -10.33 -38.94 16.21
C ARG A 275 -11.48 -38.78 17.24
N ALA A 276 -12.67 -39.38 17.10
CA ALA A 276 -13.26 -40.33 16.13
C ALA A 276 -14.75 -40.60 16.45
N SER A 277 -15.41 -41.34 15.54
CA SER A 277 -16.69 -42.10 15.64
C SER A 277 -17.97 -41.24 15.49
N THR A 278 -18.97 -41.55 14.65
CA THR A 278 -19.52 -42.83 14.16
C THR A 278 -20.15 -42.73 12.74
N ARG A 279 -20.12 -43.85 12.01
CA ARG A 279 -20.71 -44.20 10.67
C ARG A 279 -22.17 -44.74 10.83
N PRO A 280 -22.88 -45.26 9.78
CA PRO A 280 -23.05 -44.88 8.36
C PRO A 280 -24.50 -45.10 7.79
N SER A 281 -24.86 -44.48 6.64
CA SER A 281 -25.73 -44.99 5.54
C SER A 281 -26.10 -43.80 4.65
N SER A 282 -26.16 -43.81 3.31
CA SER A 282 -26.22 -44.82 2.26
C SER A 282 -25.76 -44.18 0.94
N ALA A 283 -25.31 -45.02 0.01
CA ALA A 283 -24.61 -44.67 -1.22
C ALA A 283 -25.46 -43.97 -2.30
N GLY A 284 -24.81 -43.07 -3.04
CA GLY A 284 -25.25 -42.50 -4.32
C GLY A 284 -24.05 -41.78 -4.93
N SER A 285 -23.68 -42.16 -6.14
CA SER A 285 -22.54 -41.69 -6.93
C SER A 285 -22.47 -40.16 -7.04
N ASP A 286 -21.33 -39.55 -6.67
CA ASP A 286 -20.86 -38.27 -7.22
C ASP A 286 -19.37 -38.06 -6.96
N VAL A 287 -18.68 -37.55 -7.99
CA VAL A 287 -17.25 -37.19 -7.99
C VAL A 287 -17.04 -35.94 -7.11
N PRO A 288 -16.00 -35.84 -6.27
CA PRO A 288 -15.84 -34.67 -5.40
C PRO A 288 -15.44 -33.44 -6.22
N SER A 289 -16.38 -32.53 -6.38
CA SER A 289 -16.15 -31.11 -6.63
C SER A 289 -16.19 -30.39 -5.29
N SER A 290 -15.08 -29.79 -4.85
CA SER A 290 -15.01 -28.65 -3.91
C SER A 290 -13.57 -28.49 -3.39
N ILE A 291 -12.86 -27.47 -3.89
CA ILE A 291 -11.58 -26.98 -3.34
C ILE A 291 -11.74 -25.56 -2.76
N TRP A 292 -12.96 -25.04 -2.66
CA TRP A 292 -13.21 -23.68 -2.17
C TRP A 292 -14.37 -23.68 -1.16
N PRO A 293 -14.16 -23.20 0.08
CA PRO A 293 -15.26 -22.91 0.98
C PRO A 293 -16.00 -21.64 0.53
N ASP A 294 -17.32 -21.71 0.66
CA ASP A 294 -18.33 -20.67 0.40
C ASP A 294 -18.12 -19.44 1.31
N PRO A 295 -18.08 -18.18 0.81
CA PRO A 295 -17.65 -17.01 1.59
C PRO A 295 -18.70 -16.41 2.54
N LEU A 296 -19.89 -17.01 2.69
CA LEU A 296 -20.98 -16.40 3.45
C LEU A 296 -21.36 -17.22 4.70
N ARG A 297 -20.54 -17.14 5.75
CA ARG A 297 -21.01 -17.40 7.13
C ARG A 297 -20.27 -16.51 8.16
N PRO A 298 -20.99 -15.88 9.11
CA PRO A 298 -20.39 -14.92 10.04
C PRO A 298 -19.52 -15.62 11.09
N GLU A 299 -18.29 -15.16 11.24
CA GLU A 299 -17.35 -15.60 12.28
C GLU A 299 -17.73 -15.04 13.67
N ARG A 300 -17.51 -15.85 14.71
CA ARG A 300 -17.61 -15.42 16.12
C ARG A 300 -16.25 -14.94 16.61
N ARG A 301 -16.22 -13.70 17.13
CA ARG A 301 -15.07 -13.02 17.77
C ARG A 301 -14.35 -13.91 18.81
N THR A 302 -13.04 -14.02 18.67
CA THR A 302 -12.10 -14.41 19.74
C THR A 302 -11.27 -13.20 20.15
N GLU A 303 -11.35 -12.82 21.43
CA GLU A 303 -10.59 -11.71 22.03
C GLU A 303 -9.14 -12.12 22.32
N HIS A 304 -8.17 -11.39 21.78
CA HIS A 304 -6.76 -11.48 22.16
C HIS A 304 -6.36 -10.25 23.00
N ARG A 305 -5.92 -10.53 24.24
CA ARG A 305 -5.42 -9.56 25.22
C ARG A 305 -4.09 -8.96 24.75
N GLY A 306 -4.06 -7.66 24.49
CA GLY A 306 -2.84 -6.89 24.24
C GLY A 306 -3.08 -5.50 23.63
N ALA A 307 -4.07 -5.39 22.74
CA ALA A 307 -4.64 -4.10 22.32
C ALA A 307 -5.91 -3.83 23.15
N MET A 308 -6.10 -2.62 23.66
CA MET A 308 -7.43 -2.18 24.09
C MET A 308 -8.24 -1.92 22.81
N ALA A 309 -8.78 -2.99 22.23
CA ALA A 309 -9.75 -2.91 21.15
C ALA A 309 -11.05 -2.40 21.76
N ARG A 310 -11.28 -1.08 21.70
CA ARG A 310 -12.57 -0.51 22.07
C ARG A 310 -13.43 -0.41 20.82
N THR A 311 -14.71 -0.64 20.98
CA THR A 311 -15.65 -0.46 19.87
C THR A 311 -16.33 0.88 20.06
N VAL A 312 -16.27 1.77 19.07
CA VAL A 312 -16.95 3.08 19.11
C VAL A 312 -18.05 3.07 18.06
N THR A 313 -19.27 3.37 18.47
CA THR A 313 -20.38 3.56 17.54
C THR A 313 -20.49 5.04 17.23
N ALA A 314 -20.27 5.40 15.96
CA ALA A 314 -20.43 6.75 15.46
C ALA A 314 -21.90 7.20 15.50
N SER A 315 -22.14 8.50 15.35
CA SER A 315 -23.48 9.10 15.42
C SER A 315 -24.43 8.61 14.32
N ASP A 316 -23.89 8.06 13.24
CA ASP A 316 -24.62 7.44 12.12
C ASP A 316 -24.86 5.92 12.32
N GLY A 317 -24.39 5.34 13.42
CA GLY A 317 -24.56 3.93 13.77
C GLY A 317 -23.43 3.00 13.33
N VAL A 318 -22.40 3.50 12.65
CA VAL A 318 -21.25 2.69 12.23
C VAL A 318 -20.43 2.28 13.46
N THR A 319 -20.16 0.98 13.59
CA THR A 319 -19.47 0.38 14.75
C THR A 319 -18.03 0.07 14.40
N LEU A 320 -17.09 0.76 15.04
CA LEU A 320 -15.68 0.78 14.67
C LEU A 320 -14.82 0.06 15.69
N ALA A 321 -13.93 -0.82 15.23
CA ALA A 321 -12.88 -1.39 16.06
C ALA A 321 -11.72 -0.38 16.14
N VAL A 322 -11.58 0.27 17.30
CA VAL A 322 -10.50 1.22 17.55
C VAL A 322 -9.37 0.48 18.23
N HIS A 323 -8.25 0.34 17.52
CA HIS A 323 -7.02 -0.23 18.03
C HIS A 323 -6.13 0.91 18.52
N ALA A 324 -6.12 1.15 19.83
CA ALA A 324 -5.15 2.05 20.44
C ALA A 324 -3.85 1.29 20.67
N TYR A 325 -2.87 1.51 19.81
CA TYR A 325 -1.51 1.05 20.03
C TYR A 325 -0.85 2.03 21.00
N THR A 326 -0.82 1.65 22.28
CA THR A 326 -0.12 2.25 23.45
C THR A 326 -0.80 3.37 24.26
N GLU A 327 -0.48 3.43 25.56
CA GLU A 327 -0.71 4.58 26.46
C GLU A 327 0.36 5.67 26.23
N ILE A 328 0.50 6.17 25.00
CA ILE A 328 1.56 7.13 24.64
C ILE A 328 1.25 8.57 25.14
N ASP A 329 2.33 9.24 25.56
CA ASP A 329 2.45 10.65 25.91
C ASP A 329 1.48 11.58 25.13
N PRO A 330 0.53 12.26 25.79
CA PRO A 330 -0.48 13.11 25.16
C PRO A 330 0.10 14.34 24.43
N ARG A 331 1.42 14.56 24.50
CA ARG A 331 2.12 15.61 23.76
C ARG A 331 2.57 15.19 22.35
N ARG A 332 2.43 13.90 21.98
CA ARG A 332 2.81 13.40 20.65
C ARG A 332 1.68 13.59 19.64
N PRO A 333 2.00 13.85 18.36
CA PRO A 333 1.02 13.79 17.28
C PRO A 333 0.36 12.41 17.27
N THR A 334 -0.97 12.37 17.28
CA THR A 334 -1.73 11.12 17.17
C THR A 334 -1.99 10.86 15.69
N LEU A 335 -1.46 9.75 15.17
CA LEU A 335 -1.80 9.28 13.83
C LEU A 335 -3.13 8.52 13.91
N LEU A 336 -4.18 9.04 13.29
CA LEU A 336 -5.45 8.35 13.14
C LEU A 336 -5.47 7.67 11.76
N ALA A 337 -5.13 6.38 11.74
CA ALA A 337 -5.33 5.53 10.59
C ALA A 337 -6.68 4.84 10.72
N VAL A 338 -7.59 5.14 9.79
CA VAL A 338 -8.90 4.51 9.72
C VAL A 338 -8.90 3.62 8.49
N HIS A 339 -9.29 2.36 8.67
CA HIS A 339 -9.46 1.40 7.59
C HIS A 339 -10.75 0.60 7.82
N GLY A 340 -11.57 0.42 6.78
CA GLY A 340 -12.79 -0.38 6.88
C GLY A 340 -13.49 -0.54 5.54
N TYR A 341 -14.46 -1.46 5.47
CA TYR A 341 -15.31 -1.62 4.29
C TYR A 341 -16.78 -1.43 4.70
N PRO A 342 -17.55 -0.53 4.05
CA PRO A 342 -17.12 0.48 3.08
C PRO A 342 -16.44 1.68 3.77
N ASP A 343 -15.37 2.20 3.16
CA ASP A 343 -14.65 3.39 3.62
C ASP A 343 -15.20 4.61 2.86
N ASN A 344 -15.78 5.59 3.55
CA ASN A 344 -16.17 6.86 2.93
C ASN A 344 -15.92 8.01 3.89
N HIS A 345 -15.32 9.10 3.40
CA HIS A 345 -14.99 10.29 4.19
C HIS A 345 -16.17 10.85 5.03
N HIS A 346 -17.41 10.80 4.54
CA HIS A 346 -18.58 11.26 5.30
C HIS A 346 -18.89 10.43 6.56
N VAL A 347 -18.46 9.17 6.62
CA VAL A 347 -18.59 8.30 7.80
C VAL A 347 -17.57 8.71 8.89
N TRP A 348 -16.45 9.32 8.48
CA TRP A 348 -15.29 9.55 9.36
C TRP A 348 -15.19 10.96 9.91
N ASP A 349 -15.81 11.95 9.27
CA ASP A 349 -15.82 13.35 9.72
C ASP A 349 -16.32 13.51 11.16
N GLY A 350 -17.37 12.76 11.52
CA GLY A 350 -17.92 12.75 12.88
C GLY A 350 -16.97 12.10 13.90
N VAL A 351 -16.28 11.04 13.51
CA VAL A 351 -15.34 10.29 14.37
C VAL A 351 -14.06 11.09 14.60
N ALA A 352 -13.50 11.71 13.55
CA ALA A 352 -12.34 12.58 13.63
C ALA A 352 -12.64 13.81 14.51
N THR A 353 -13.83 14.41 14.38
CA THR A 353 -14.28 15.54 15.20
C THR A 353 -14.37 15.16 16.68
N GLU A 354 -14.97 14.01 17.01
CA GLU A 354 -15.12 13.53 18.39
C GLU A 354 -13.76 13.17 19.02
N LEU A 355 -12.85 12.57 18.24
CA LEU A 355 -11.49 12.26 18.70
C LEU A 355 -10.66 13.53 18.91
N GLY A 356 -10.76 14.52 18.03
CA GLY A 356 -10.08 15.82 18.18
C GLY A 356 -10.53 16.60 19.43
N GLN A 357 -11.79 16.43 19.86
CA GLN A 357 -12.29 17.03 21.10
C GLN A 357 -11.79 16.32 22.37
N ARG A 358 -11.60 14.99 22.32
CA ARG A 358 -11.15 14.18 23.46
C ARG A 358 -9.63 14.15 23.65
N TYR A 359 -8.87 14.41 22.60
CA TYR A 359 -7.40 14.42 22.61
C TYR A 359 -6.88 15.76 22.08
N PRO A 360 -6.87 16.83 22.90
CA PRO A 360 -6.61 18.19 22.46
C PRO A 360 -5.15 18.43 22.01
N PRO A 361 -4.91 19.40 21.12
CA PRO A 361 -3.72 19.44 20.30
C PRO A 361 -2.56 20.21 20.95
N ASN A 362 -1.43 19.53 21.16
CA ASN A 362 -0.13 20.10 20.75
C ASN A 362 0.14 19.78 19.27
N THR A 363 -0.94 19.72 18.50
CA THR A 363 -0.95 19.30 17.11
C THR A 363 -0.69 20.50 16.23
N THR A 364 0.34 20.39 15.41
CA THR A 364 0.34 21.03 14.10
C THR A 364 -0.94 20.54 13.41
N SER A 365 -1.91 21.45 13.26
CA SER A 365 -3.15 21.16 12.55
C SER A 365 -2.81 20.89 11.08
N TRP A 366 -2.90 19.64 10.65
CA TRP A 366 -3.07 19.34 9.24
C TRP A 366 -4.57 19.42 8.96
N PRO A 367 -5.05 20.34 8.10
CA PRO A 367 -6.46 20.42 7.80
C PRO A 367 -6.88 19.14 7.08
N THR A 368 -7.60 18.26 7.76
CA THR A 368 -8.42 17.22 7.12
C THR A 368 -9.68 17.90 6.58
N THR A 369 -9.52 18.82 5.64
CA THR A 369 -10.61 19.42 4.86
C THR A 369 -10.03 20.10 3.64
N CYS A 370 -10.65 19.87 2.48
CA CYS A 370 -11.20 20.99 1.72
C CYS A 370 -12.38 20.53 0.85
N ALA A 371 -13.58 20.89 1.32
CA ALA A 371 -14.68 21.25 0.44
C ALA A 371 -14.23 22.39 -0.51
N VAL A 372 -14.54 22.27 -1.79
CA VAL A 372 -14.64 23.44 -2.68
C VAL A 372 -16.07 24.02 -2.49
N PRO A 373 -16.25 25.34 -2.34
CA PRO A 373 -17.55 25.93 -2.08
C PRO A 373 -18.46 25.80 -3.31
N ALA A 374 -19.46 24.93 -3.24
CA ALA A 374 -20.65 25.03 -4.06
C ALA A 374 -21.59 26.05 -3.43
N ASN A 375 -21.41 27.34 -3.72
CA ASN A 375 -22.44 28.32 -3.37
C ASN A 375 -23.60 28.20 -4.35
N ARG A 376 -24.64 27.56 -3.83
CA ARG A 376 -25.98 27.38 -4.39
C ARG A 376 -26.66 28.73 -4.54
N ALA A 377 -27.52 28.79 -5.55
CA ALA A 377 -28.45 29.86 -5.83
C ALA A 377 -29.26 30.28 -4.59
N ASP A 378 -29.27 31.58 -4.32
CA ASP A 378 -30.42 32.27 -3.77
C ASP A 378 -30.73 33.47 -4.68
N ARG A 379 -31.87 33.39 -5.37
CA ARG A 379 -32.57 34.59 -5.85
C ARG A 379 -33.29 35.21 -4.66
N PRO A 380 -33.26 36.53 -4.55
CA PRO A 380 -34.51 37.24 -4.76
C PRO A 380 -34.39 38.36 -5.80
N THR A 381 -35.56 38.68 -6.32
CA THR A 381 -35.91 39.65 -7.35
C THR A 381 -35.36 41.07 -7.14
N SER A 382 -34.73 41.64 -8.17
CA SER A 382 -35.06 42.97 -8.67
C SER A 382 -34.50 43.17 -10.08
N ARG A 383 -35.33 43.75 -10.95
CA ARG A 383 -35.01 44.21 -12.31
C ARG A 383 -33.87 45.22 -12.26
N ASP A 384 -32.92 45.14 -13.20
CA ASP A 384 -32.78 46.16 -14.24
C ASP A 384 -31.66 45.83 -15.25
N THR A 385 -31.87 46.41 -16.43
CA THR A 385 -31.26 46.21 -17.74
C THR A 385 -29.77 46.61 -17.86
N GLY A 386 -29.01 45.88 -18.70
CA GLY A 386 -27.84 46.46 -19.39
C GLY A 386 -26.68 45.50 -19.70
N SER A 387 -26.58 45.04 -20.95
CA SER A 387 -25.30 44.69 -21.62
C SER A 387 -24.34 45.91 -21.58
N PRO A 388 -22.98 45.80 -21.74
CA PRO A 388 -22.28 44.98 -22.75
C PRO A 388 -20.84 44.49 -22.42
N ASN A 389 -20.29 43.69 -23.37
CA ASN A 389 -18.88 43.50 -23.82
C ASN A 389 -17.70 44.00 -22.98
N TRP A 390 -16.56 43.29 -23.02
CA TRP A 390 -15.26 43.77 -23.57
C TRP A 390 -14.12 42.74 -23.32
N PHE A 391 -13.44 42.33 -24.40
CA PHE A 391 -12.03 41.86 -24.39
C PHE A 391 -11.11 43.00 -23.92
N PRO A 392 -9.88 42.75 -23.43
CA PRO A 392 -8.73 42.87 -24.33
C PRO A 392 -7.54 41.93 -24.05
N THR A 393 -6.78 41.79 -25.14
CA THR A 393 -5.42 41.26 -25.33
C THR A 393 -4.29 42.04 -24.63
N SER A 394 -3.16 41.34 -24.49
CA SER A 394 -1.75 41.74 -24.71
C SER A 394 -0.80 42.15 -23.56
N ALA A 395 0.35 41.45 -23.58
CA ALA A 395 1.75 41.89 -23.43
C ALA A 395 2.28 42.48 -22.11
N ARG A 396 3.18 41.75 -21.45
CA ARG A 396 4.64 41.92 -21.57
C ARG A 396 5.39 40.70 -21.05
#